data_AF-A0A815FLN4-F1
#
_entry.id   AF-A0A815FLN4-F1
#
_cell.length_a   1.000
_cell.length_b   1.000
_cell.length_c   1.000
_cell.angle_alpha   90.00
_cell.angle_beta   90.00
_cell.angle_gamma   90.00
#
_symmetry.space_group_name_H-M   'P 1'
#
loop_
_entity.id
_entity.type
_entity.pdbx_description
1 polymer ?
#
loop_
_entity_poly.entity_id
_entity_poly.type
_entity_poly.pdbx_seq_one_letter_code
_entity_poly.pdbx_strand_id
1 'polypeptide(L)'
;MASNTFPSTTQLTDCRFFYNGSCKNEATNNNAKKCNFRHCEIAKQTENKCLQWPNECKNVDCNYRHPAEKKQNIVTQPQPGGLITFFWDIENCPVPRDCDAFEVIQRVRDLFVHKSGLREDAFNCYYDTKMISDFMRQHLMLGNVNTIDVPQFNKAGAALHLQRH
;
A
#
# COMPACT_ATOMS: atom_id res chain seq x y z
N MET A 1 10.25 38.89 29.41
CA MET A 1 9.67 38.57 28.09
C MET A 1 9.45 37.07 28.06
N ALA A 2 8.21 36.61 28.23
CA ALA A 2 7.90 35.18 28.23
C ALA A 2 7.98 34.65 26.80
N SER A 3 8.91 33.73 26.56
CA SER A 3 9.05 33.01 25.30
C SER A 3 7.81 32.12 25.11
N ASN A 4 6.87 32.54 24.27
CA ASN A 4 5.75 31.72 23.83
C ASN A 4 6.28 30.61 22.89
N THR A 5 6.85 29.56 23.48
CA THR A 5 7.15 28.32 22.77
C THR A 5 5.83 27.63 22.46
N PHE A 6 5.35 27.77 21.22
CA PHE A 6 4.22 27.00 20.74
C PHE A 6 4.54 25.49 20.82
N PRO A 7 3.64 24.65 21.34
CA PRO A 7 3.86 23.21 21.41
C PRO A 7 3.98 22.63 20.00
N SER A 8 4.95 21.73 19.81
CA SER A 8 5.14 21.06 18.53
C SER A 8 3.95 20.14 18.23
N THR A 9 3.69 19.85 16.95
CA THR A 9 2.61 18.94 16.53
C THR A 9 2.68 17.59 17.25
N THR A 10 3.90 17.09 17.51
CA THR A 10 4.13 15.87 18.29
C THR A 10 3.64 15.98 19.74
N GLN A 11 3.86 17.11 20.40
CA GLN A 11 3.41 17.37 21.78
C GLN A 11 1.89 17.54 21.91
N LEU A 12 1.21 17.81 20.79
CA LEU A 12 -0.25 17.87 20.72
C LEU A 12 -0.88 16.55 20.28
N THR A 13 -0.10 15.62 19.73
CA THR A 13 -0.57 14.32 19.24
C THR A 13 -0.58 13.28 20.37
N ASP A 14 -1.69 12.56 20.55
CA ASP A 14 -1.88 11.54 21.57
C ASP A 14 -0.85 10.40 21.44
N CYS A 15 -0.24 10.04 22.56
CA CYS A 15 0.65 8.90 22.64
C CYS A 15 -0.14 7.59 22.51
N ARG A 16 0.12 6.83 21.43
CA ARG A 16 -0.50 5.53 21.20
C ARG A 16 -0.22 4.52 22.33
N PHE A 17 0.99 4.54 22.89
CA PHE A 17 1.36 3.62 23.97
C PHE A 17 0.67 3.98 25.29
N PHE A 18 0.44 5.27 25.56
CA PHE A 18 -0.27 5.72 26.77
C PHE A 18 -1.75 5.32 26.72
N TYR A 19 -2.38 5.51 25.55
CA TYR A 19 -3.75 5.07 25.33
C TYR A 19 -3.91 3.56 25.53
N ASN A 20 -2.91 2.79 25.11
CA ASN A 20 -2.87 1.34 25.27
C ASN A 20 -2.27 0.89 26.64
N GLY A 21 -2.03 1.81 27.58
CA GLY A 21 -1.53 1.49 28.93
C GLY A 21 -0.11 0.90 28.99
N SER A 22 0.72 1.16 27.98
CA SER A 22 2.06 0.56 27.79
C SER A 22 3.18 1.61 27.66
N CYS A 23 2.93 2.89 27.96
CA CYS A 23 3.94 3.92 27.76
C CYS A 23 4.96 3.92 28.91
N LYS A 24 6.19 3.48 28.60
CA LYS A 24 7.32 3.43 29.56
C LYS A 24 7.87 4.81 29.96
N ASN A 25 7.40 5.87 29.30
CA ASN A 25 7.83 7.25 29.50
C ASN A 25 6.73 8.11 30.17
N GLU A 26 5.81 7.46 30.88
CA GLU A 26 4.84 8.12 31.77
C GLU A 26 5.59 8.73 32.96
N ALA A 27 6.20 9.89 32.74
CA ALA A 27 6.63 10.72 33.85
C ALA A 27 5.38 11.26 34.55
N THR A 28 4.95 10.57 35.59
CA THR A 28 4.27 11.18 36.72
C THR A 28 5.23 12.24 37.27
N ASN A 29 4.91 13.50 37.00
CA ASN A 29 5.50 14.69 37.61
C ASN A 29 7.03 14.68 37.84
N ASN A 30 7.76 15.30 36.91
CA ASN A 30 9.03 16.01 37.16
C ASN A 30 10.36 15.25 37.35
N ASN A 31 10.64 14.12 36.67
CA ASN A 31 11.99 13.78 36.12
C ASN A 31 12.14 12.33 35.64
N ALA A 32 11.39 11.94 34.61
CA ALA A 32 11.75 10.80 33.78
C ALA A 32 11.47 11.17 32.32
N LYS A 33 12.27 10.66 31.38
CA LYS A 33 12.28 10.98 29.94
C LYS A 33 10.87 11.36 29.43
N LYS A 34 10.64 12.66 29.23
CA LYS A 34 9.34 13.21 28.84
C LYS A 34 8.92 12.61 27.51
N CYS A 35 7.82 11.87 27.49
CA CYS A 35 7.24 11.41 26.24
C CYS A 35 7.02 12.62 25.31
N ASN A 36 7.46 12.52 24.05
CA ASN A 36 7.28 13.59 23.07
C ASN A 36 5.83 13.72 22.59
N PHE A 37 4.98 12.78 22.99
CA PHE A 37 3.57 12.72 22.65
C PHE A 37 2.73 13.09 23.86
N ARG A 38 1.53 13.57 23.56
CA ARG A 38 0.54 14.02 24.52
C ARG A 38 -0.04 12.86 25.33
N HIS A 39 -0.02 12.98 26.65
CA HIS A 39 -0.69 12.07 27.59
C HIS A 39 -1.83 12.85 28.26
N CYS A 40 -3.07 12.59 27.86
CA CYS A 40 -4.24 13.25 28.45
C CYS A 40 -5.21 12.18 28.97
N GLU A 41 -5.37 12.09 30.29
CA GLU A 41 -6.24 11.11 30.95
C GLU A 41 -7.72 11.31 30.59
N ILE A 42 -8.16 12.57 30.48
CA ILE A 42 -9.54 12.89 30.09
C ILE A 42 -9.81 12.42 28.66
N ALA A 43 -8.89 12.72 27.73
CA ALA A 43 -9.01 12.25 26.36
C ALA A 43 -8.99 10.72 26.27
N LYS A 44 -8.17 10.03 27.08
CA LYS A 44 -8.11 8.55 27.13
C LYS A 44 -9.46 7.90 27.49
N GLN A 45 -10.30 8.58 28.25
CA GLN A 45 -11.64 8.10 28.60
C GLN A 45 -12.69 8.34 27.50
N THR A 46 -12.34 9.04 26.42
CA THR A 46 -13.25 9.37 25.33
C THR A 46 -12.80 8.75 24.00
N GLU A 47 -13.78 8.36 23.19
CA GLU A 47 -13.55 7.93 21.80
C GLU A 47 -13.63 9.10 20.81
N ASN A 48 -14.11 10.25 21.27
CA ASN A 48 -14.36 11.43 20.43
C ASN A 48 -13.05 12.13 20.05
N LYS A 49 -12.85 12.34 18.75
CA LYS A 49 -11.75 13.12 18.20
C LYS A 49 -12.06 14.61 18.27
N CYS A 50 -11.03 15.42 18.51
CA CYS A 50 -11.17 16.87 18.47
C CYS A 50 -11.51 17.30 17.04
N LEU A 51 -12.61 18.03 16.85
CA LEU A 51 -13.03 18.53 15.53
C LEU A 51 -12.03 19.53 14.93
N GLN A 52 -11.26 20.19 15.79
CA GLN A 52 -10.24 21.16 15.41
C GLN A 52 -8.85 20.53 15.20
N TRP A 53 -8.70 19.24 15.46
CA TRP A 53 -7.44 18.52 15.23
C TRP A 53 -7.35 18.01 13.79
N PRO A 54 -6.18 18.12 13.09
CA PRO A 54 -4.86 18.53 13.60
C PRO A 54 -4.47 19.99 13.34
N ASN A 55 -5.25 20.70 12.54
CA ASN A 55 -4.81 21.98 11.97
C ASN A 55 -4.99 23.16 12.95
N GLU A 56 -6.12 23.22 13.65
CA GLU A 56 -6.53 24.36 14.46
C GLU A 56 -6.30 24.18 15.96
N CYS A 57 -6.44 22.96 16.48
CA CYS A 57 -6.31 22.72 17.91
C CYS A 57 -4.85 22.74 18.34
N LYS A 58 -4.48 23.76 19.15
CA LYS A 58 -3.15 23.88 19.79
C LYS A 58 -3.20 23.70 21.31
N ASN A 59 -4.32 23.22 21.84
CA ASN A 59 -4.50 23.02 23.28
C ASN A 59 -3.95 21.64 23.70
N VAL A 60 -2.87 21.64 24.50
CA VAL A 60 -2.25 20.43 25.06
C VAL A 60 -3.20 19.73 26.05
N ASP A 61 -4.15 20.44 26.65
CA ASP A 61 -5.12 19.92 27.62
C ASP A 61 -6.51 19.70 27.00
N CYS A 62 -6.60 19.58 25.67
CA CYS A 62 -7.88 19.32 24.99
C CYS A 62 -8.56 18.02 25.49
N ASN A 63 -9.79 18.08 25.98
CA ASN A 63 -10.46 16.87 26.48
C ASN A 63 -10.79 15.82 25.40
N TYR A 64 -10.55 16.15 24.13
CA TYR A 64 -10.79 15.28 22.99
C TYR A 64 -9.51 14.65 22.46
N ARG A 65 -9.69 13.55 21.72
CA ARG A 65 -8.59 12.76 21.14
C ARG A 65 -7.92 13.51 20.01
N HIS A 66 -6.59 13.55 20.06
CA HIS A 66 -5.69 14.02 19.01
C HIS A 66 -4.92 12.82 18.46
N PRO A 67 -5.58 11.84 17.82
CA PRO A 67 -4.87 10.68 17.30
C PRO A 67 -3.82 11.16 16.29
N ALA A 68 -2.66 10.50 16.28
CA ALA A 68 -1.77 10.61 15.15
C ALA A 68 -2.60 10.35 13.90
N GLU A 69 -2.51 11.25 12.92
CA GLU A 69 -2.98 10.91 11.59
C GLU A 69 -2.24 9.62 11.25
N LYS A 70 -3.00 8.52 11.13
CA LYS A 70 -2.53 7.48 10.23
C LYS A 70 -2.25 8.28 8.96
N LYS A 71 -1.08 8.11 8.36
CA LYS A 71 -1.01 8.27 6.92
C LYS A 71 -2.07 7.29 6.39
N GLN A 72 -3.33 7.72 6.37
CA GLN A 72 -4.31 7.22 5.46
C GLN A 72 -3.55 7.36 4.16
N ASN A 73 -3.28 6.23 3.50
CA ASN A 73 -2.93 6.27 2.09
C ASN A 73 -3.92 7.25 1.51
N ILE A 74 -3.43 8.45 1.20
CA ILE A 74 -4.28 9.51 0.75
C ILE A 74 -4.84 8.90 -0.52
N VAL A 75 -6.13 8.54 -0.49
CA VAL A 75 -6.93 8.40 -1.70
C VAL A 75 -7.07 9.83 -2.20
N THR A 76 -5.93 10.40 -2.59
CA THR A 76 -5.86 11.55 -3.44
C THR A 76 -6.52 11.05 -4.70
N GLN A 77 -7.38 11.86 -5.31
CA GLN A 77 -7.86 11.66 -6.67
C GLN A 77 -6.81 10.94 -7.51
N PRO A 78 -7.18 10.01 -8.41
CA PRO A 78 -6.21 9.30 -9.23
C PRO A 78 -5.38 10.32 -10.00
N GLN A 79 -4.23 10.71 -9.45
CA GLN A 79 -3.09 11.03 -10.28
C GLN A 79 -2.97 9.83 -11.20
N PRO A 80 -2.76 10.03 -12.51
CA PRO A 80 -2.59 8.90 -13.39
C PRO A 80 -1.44 8.08 -12.82
N GLY A 81 -1.78 7.00 -12.12
CA GLY A 81 -0.80 6.06 -11.62
C GLY A 81 0.06 5.69 -12.80
N GLY A 82 1.36 5.56 -12.56
CA GLY A 82 2.30 5.13 -13.60
C GLY A 82 1.69 3.96 -14.38
N LEU A 83 1.90 3.96 -15.68
CA LEU A 83 1.48 2.84 -16.50
C LEU A 83 2.35 1.63 -16.15
N ILE A 84 1.74 0.46 -16.10
CA ILE A 84 2.44 -0.81 -15.95
C ILE A 84 2.06 -1.74 -17.10
N THR A 85 3.08 -2.35 -17.69
CA THR A 85 2.94 -3.37 -18.73
C THR A 85 3.55 -4.66 -18.23
N PHE A 86 2.76 -5.72 -18.21
CA PHE A 86 3.25 -7.04 -17.81
C PHE A 86 3.72 -7.82 -19.02
N PHE A 87 4.87 -8.48 -18.87
CA PHE A 87 5.43 -9.41 -19.83
C PHE A 87 5.62 -10.75 -19.13
N TRP A 88 4.75 -11.69 -19.43
CA TRP A 88 4.74 -13.00 -18.81
C TRP A 88 5.20 -14.06 -19.81
N ASP A 89 6.40 -14.59 -19.58
CA ASP A 89 6.88 -15.80 -20.22
C ASP A 89 6.36 -17.01 -19.42
N ILE A 90 5.31 -17.65 -19.91
CA ILE A 90 4.66 -18.76 -19.19
C ILE A 90 5.45 -20.07 -19.31
N GLU A 91 6.38 -20.17 -20.25
CA GLU A 91 7.24 -21.36 -20.37
C GLU A 91 8.32 -21.36 -19.30
N ASN A 92 8.94 -20.20 -19.06
CA ASN A 92 9.96 -20.03 -18.02
C ASN A 92 9.36 -19.74 -16.64
N CYS A 93 8.17 -19.16 -16.57
CA CYS A 93 7.43 -18.90 -15.34
C CYS A 93 6.02 -19.51 -15.41
N PRO A 94 5.91 -20.86 -15.35
CA PRO A 94 4.63 -21.53 -15.54
C PRO A 94 3.69 -21.32 -14.36
N VAL A 95 2.39 -21.49 -14.64
CA VAL A 95 1.38 -21.57 -13.59
C VAL A 95 1.65 -22.79 -12.70
N PRO A 96 1.65 -22.63 -11.36
CA PRO A 96 1.80 -23.76 -10.45
C PRO A 96 0.73 -24.83 -10.69
N ARG A 97 1.07 -26.11 -10.48
CA ARG A 97 0.20 -27.27 -10.85
C ARG A 97 -1.21 -27.22 -10.27
N ASP A 98 -1.36 -26.67 -9.08
CA ASP A 98 -2.65 -26.60 -8.36
C ASP A 98 -3.30 -25.22 -8.45
N CYS A 99 -2.78 -24.35 -9.33
CA CYS A 99 -3.29 -23.01 -9.54
C CYS A 99 -3.88 -22.85 -10.93
N ASP A 100 -4.84 -21.95 -10.99
CA ASP A 100 -5.43 -21.49 -12.24
C ASP A 100 -4.67 -20.24 -12.75
N ALA A 101 -4.37 -20.18 -14.05
CA ALA A 101 -3.86 -18.97 -14.71
C ALA A 101 -4.71 -17.74 -14.40
N PHE A 102 -6.04 -17.87 -14.43
CA PHE A 102 -6.94 -16.76 -14.11
C PHE A 102 -6.68 -16.23 -12.70
N GLU A 103 -6.55 -17.13 -11.72
CA GLU A 103 -6.29 -16.75 -10.33
C GLU A 103 -4.91 -16.10 -10.16
N VAL A 104 -3.89 -16.58 -10.88
CA VAL A 104 -2.55 -15.97 -10.91
C VAL A 104 -2.64 -14.53 -11.45
N ILE A 105 -3.34 -14.33 -12.56
CA ILE A 105 -3.54 -13.01 -13.18
C ILE A 105 -4.23 -12.05 -12.21
N GLN A 106 -5.30 -12.50 -11.54
CA GLN A 106 -6.00 -11.68 -10.54
C GLN A 106 -5.06 -11.29 -9.38
N ARG A 107 -4.26 -12.23 -8.87
CA ARG A 107 -3.30 -11.94 -7.79
C ARG A 107 -2.22 -10.93 -8.20
N VAL A 108 -1.71 -11.03 -9.43
CA VAL A 108 -0.74 -10.06 -9.96
C VAL A 108 -1.38 -8.67 -10.03
N ARG A 109 -2.60 -8.54 -10.57
CA ARG A 109 -3.33 -7.27 -10.62
C ARG A 109 -3.64 -6.72 -9.23
N ASP A 110 -4.06 -7.55 -8.29
CA ASP A 110 -4.30 -7.14 -6.91
C ASP A 110 -3.06 -6.50 -6.30
N LEU A 111 -1.88 -7.07 -6.53
CA LEU A 111 -0.63 -6.56 -5.97
C LEU A 111 -0.15 -5.28 -6.66
N PHE A 112 -0.12 -5.27 -8.00
CA PHE A 112 0.55 -4.20 -8.75
C PHE A 112 -0.39 -3.13 -9.29
N VAL A 113 -1.64 -3.45 -9.58
CA VAL A 113 -2.63 -2.49 -10.09
C VAL A 113 -3.45 -1.94 -8.93
N HIS A 114 -4.16 -2.80 -8.20
CA HIS A 114 -5.12 -2.38 -7.19
C HIS A 114 -4.47 -1.84 -5.90
N LYS A 115 -3.48 -2.55 -5.35
CA LYS A 115 -2.80 -2.12 -4.11
C LYS A 115 -1.78 -1.02 -4.32
N SER A 116 -1.11 -0.99 -5.47
CA SER A 116 -0.06 0.00 -5.76
C SER A 116 -0.58 1.23 -6.50
N GLY A 117 -1.83 1.21 -6.99
CA GLY A 117 -2.46 2.33 -7.69
C GLY A 117 -1.92 2.59 -9.09
N LEU A 118 -1.18 1.64 -9.68
CA LEU A 118 -0.75 1.70 -11.08
C LEU A 118 -1.92 1.41 -12.01
N ARG A 119 -1.83 1.84 -13.27
CA ARG A 119 -2.81 1.48 -14.31
C ARG A 119 -2.19 0.49 -15.28
N GLU A 120 -2.85 -0.65 -15.46
CA GLU A 120 -2.44 -1.62 -16.46
C GLU A 120 -2.62 -1.03 -17.87
N ASP A 121 -1.52 -0.91 -18.60
CA ASP A 121 -1.51 -0.54 -20.02
C ASP A 121 -1.71 -1.80 -20.89
N ALA A 122 -0.97 -2.87 -20.58
CA ALA A 122 -1.19 -4.18 -21.16
C ALA A 122 -0.69 -5.31 -20.24
N PHE A 123 -1.29 -6.48 -20.39
CA PHE A 123 -0.82 -7.73 -19.81
C PHE A 123 -0.58 -8.71 -20.94
N ASN A 124 0.69 -8.96 -21.27
CA ASN A 124 1.09 -9.83 -22.37
C ASN A 124 1.58 -11.18 -21.83
N CYS A 125 1.07 -12.27 -22.38
CA CYS A 125 1.54 -13.63 -22.12
C CYS A 125 2.12 -14.24 -23.39
N TYR A 126 3.36 -14.71 -23.30
CA TYR A 126 4.12 -15.31 -24.39
C TYR A 126 4.19 -16.82 -24.22
N TYR A 127 3.85 -17.57 -25.26
CA TYR A 127 3.92 -19.04 -25.27
C TYR A 127 4.08 -19.57 -26.70
N ASP A 128 4.58 -20.79 -26.88
CA ASP A 128 4.42 -21.54 -28.12
C ASP A 128 3.02 -22.19 -28.17
N THR A 129 2.24 -21.94 -29.22
CA THR A 129 0.87 -22.48 -29.38
C THR A 129 0.81 -24.00 -29.19
N LYS A 130 1.90 -24.73 -29.46
CA LYS A 130 1.97 -26.20 -29.31
C LYS A 130 2.19 -26.66 -27.86
N MET A 131 2.64 -25.77 -26.97
CA MET A 131 3.00 -26.09 -25.58
C MET A 131 1.86 -25.85 -24.60
N ILE A 132 0.85 -25.06 -24.96
CA ILE A 132 -0.25 -24.67 -24.06
C ILE A 132 -1.55 -25.41 -24.38
N SER A 133 -2.27 -25.84 -23.33
CA SER A 133 -3.56 -26.51 -23.46
C SER A 133 -4.71 -25.54 -23.73
N ASP A 134 -5.81 -26.03 -24.29
CA ASP A 134 -7.00 -25.22 -24.54
C ASP A 134 -7.66 -24.73 -23.25
N PHE A 135 -7.59 -25.54 -22.19
CA PHE A 135 -8.00 -25.13 -20.84
C PHE A 135 -7.20 -23.91 -20.37
N MET A 136 -5.87 -23.97 -20.47
CA MET A 136 -5.00 -22.85 -20.08
C MET A 136 -5.27 -21.60 -20.94
N ARG A 137 -5.47 -21.77 -22.26
CA ARG A 137 -5.84 -20.66 -23.16
C ARG A 137 -7.15 -19.99 -22.74
N GLN A 138 -8.17 -20.76 -22.42
CA GLN A 138 -9.46 -20.22 -21.97
C GLN A 138 -9.29 -19.39 -20.69
N HIS A 139 -8.45 -19.82 -19.77
CA HIS A 139 -8.23 -19.13 -18.50
C HIS A 139 -7.38 -17.85 -18.67
N LEU A 140 -6.43 -17.84 -19.61
CA LEU A 140 -5.74 -16.61 -20.04
C LEU A 140 -6.72 -15.61 -20.67
N MET A 141 -7.64 -16.08 -21.52
CA MET A 141 -8.68 -15.23 -22.13
C MET A 141 -9.66 -14.67 -21.10
N LEU A 142 -10.12 -15.48 -20.14
CA LEU A 142 -10.95 -15.01 -19.01
C LEU A 142 -10.22 -13.95 -18.19
N GLY A 143 -8.89 -14.08 -18.08
CA GLY A 143 -8.02 -13.10 -17.45
C GLY A 143 -7.80 -11.83 -18.26
N ASN A 144 -8.39 -11.70 -19.46
CA ASN A 144 -8.21 -10.55 -20.34
C ASN A 144 -6.72 -10.23 -20.58
N VAL A 145 -5.92 -11.28 -20.79
CA VAL A 145 -4.50 -11.19 -21.10
C VAL A 145 -4.32 -11.29 -22.61
N ASN A 146 -3.45 -10.44 -23.16
CA ASN A 146 -3.06 -10.51 -24.56
C ASN A 146 -2.09 -11.68 -24.77
N THR A 147 -2.52 -12.68 -25.51
CA THR A 147 -1.74 -13.88 -25.79
C THR A 147 -0.93 -13.73 -27.07
N ILE A 148 0.38 -13.91 -27.00
CA ILE A 148 1.32 -13.76 -28.10
C ILE A 148 2.02 -15.08 -28.36
N ASP A 149 1.80 -15.65 -29.55
CA ASP A 149 2.48 -16.88 -29.98
C ASP A 149 3.94 -16.60 -30.34
N VAL A 150 4.87 -17.29 -29.67
CA VAL A 150 6.30 -17.20 -29.93
C VAL A 150 6.83 -18.61 -30.23
N PRO A 151 6.90 -19.01 -31.52
CA PRO A 151 7.36 -20.34 -31.90
C PRO A 151 8.80 -20.62 -31.44
N GLN A 152 9.04 -21.77 -30.81
CA GLN A 152 10.33 -22.14 -30.20
C GLN A 152 11.54 -22.19 -31.18
N PHE A 153 11.31 -22.26 -32.49
CA PHE A 153 12.39 -22.23 -33.49
C PHE A 153 13.11 -20.87 -33.58
N ASN A 154 12.66 -19.86 -32.82
CA ASN A 154 13.25 -18.54 -32.78
C ASN A 154 13.65 -18.14 -31.34
N LYS A 155 14.36 -19.01 -30.61
CA LYS A 155 14.85 -18.74 -29.23
C LYS A 155 15.75 -17.49 -29.11
N ALA A 156 16.28 -16.95 -30.21
CA ALA A 156 16.93 -15.64 -30.24
C ALA A 156 15.94 -14.46 -30.26
N GLY A 157 14.68 -14.67 -30.69
CA GLY A 157 13.64 -13.67 -30.83
C GLY A 157 12.87 -13.34 -29.55
N ALA A 158 12.70 -14.29 -28.63
CA ALA A 158 12.02 -14.04 -27.34
C ALA A 158 12.79 -13.01 -26.48
N ALA A 159 14.12 -13.12 -26.43
CA ALA A 159 14.99 -12.12 -25.80
C ALA A 159 15.00 -10.78 -26.56
N LEU A 160 14.84 -10.79 -27.89
CA LEU A 160 14.86 -9.59 -28.73
C LEU A 160 13.54 -8.78 -28.65
N HIS A 161 12.40 -9.43 -28.42
CA HIS A 161 11.09 -8.77 -28.30
C HIS A 161 10.92 -8.09 -26.92
N LEU A 162 11.48 -8.68 -25.87
CA LEU A 162 11.50 -8.10 -24.52
C LEU A 162 12.45 -6.90 -24.36
N GLN A 163 13.32 -6.63 -25.33
CA GLN A 163 14.32 -5.55 -25.29
C GLN A 163 13.92 -4.29 -26.08
N ARG A 164 12.73 -4.25 -26.69
CA ARG A 164 12.28 -3.15 -27.56
C ARG A 164 11.25 -2.19 -26.94
N HIS A 165 10.94 -2.36 -25.65
CA HIS A 165 10.07 -1.48 -24.86
C HIS A 165 10.75 -1.16 -23.52
#